data_AF-A0A1I6PKI8-F1
#
_entry.id   AF-A0A1I6PKI8-F1
#
_cell.length_a   1.000
_cell.length_b   1.000
_cell.length_c   1.000
_cell.angle_alpha   90.00
_cell.angle_beta   90.00
_cell.angle_gamma   90.00
#
_symmetry.space_group_name_H-M   'P 1'
#
loop_
_entity.id
_entity.type
_entity.pdbx_description
1 polymer ?
#
loop_
_entity_poly.entity_id
_entity_poly.type
_entity_poly.pdbx_seq_one_letter_code
_entity_poly.pdbx_strand_id
1 'polypeptide(L)' 'MWIRFVLIGFFSLTAMSLIGFQLTEIFQAYSDMFLNKN' A
#
# COMPACT_ATOMS: atom_id res chain seq x y z
N MET A 1 -20.04 16.80 -13.03
CA MET A 1 -18.72 16.24 -13.42
C MET A 1 -17.71 16.26 -12.27
N TRP A 2 -17.53 17.38 -11.56
CA TRP A 2 -16.56 17.53 -10.46
C TRP A 2 -16.65 16.50 -9.33
N ILE A 3 -17.86 16.20 -8.82
CA ILE A 3 -18.07 15.19 -7.76
C ILE A 3 -17.54 13.80 -8.16
N ARG A 4 -17.64 13.43 -9.45
CA ARG A 4 -17.12 12.15 -9.93
C ARG A 4 -15.61 12.07 -9.80
N PHE A 5 -14.90 13.16 -10.09
CA PHE A 5 -13.45 13.23 -9.93
C PHE A 5 -13.01 13.21 -8.47
N VAL A 6 -13.78 13.84 -7.58
CA VAL A 6 -13.51 13.78 -6.12
C VAL A 6 -13.62 12.35 -5.60
N LEU A 7 -14.68 11.63 -5.98
CA LEU A 7 -14.88 10.23 -5.58
C LEU A 7 -13.79 9.31 -6.14
N ILE A 8 -13.39 9.50 -7.40
CA ILE A 8 -12.27 8.75 -8.00
C ILE A 8 -10.96 9.07 -7.28
N GLY A 9 -10.70 10.34 -6.96
CA GLY A 9 -9.50 10.74 -6.22
C GLY A 9 -9.45 10.10 -4.83
N PHE A 10 -10.55 10.13 -4.10
CA PHE A 10 -10.63 9.50 -2.77
C PHE A 10 -10.42 7.98 -2.85
N PHE A 11 -11.08 7.31 -3.80
CA PHE A 11 -10.90 5.88 -4.03
C PHE A 11 -9.45 5.53 -4.37
N SER A 12 -8.82 6.27 -5.28
CA SER A 12 -7.42 6.08 -5.66
C SER A 12 -6.46 6.29 -4.48
N LEU A 13 -6.69 7.30 -3.64
CA LEU A 13 -5.89 7.53 -2.43
C LEU A 13 -6.00 6.38 -1.44
N THR A 14 -7.21 5.85 -1.23
CA THR A 14 -7.42 4.66 -0.40
C THR A 14 -6.70 3.45 -0.98
N ALA A 15 -6.79 3.23 -2.30
CA ALA A 15 -6.09 2.12 -2.96
C ALA A 15 -4.56 2.24 -2.82
N MET A 16 -4.01 3.44 -3.01
CA MET A 16 -2.57 3.70 -2.82
C MET A 16 -2.13 3.46 -1.37
N SER A 17 -2.94 3.83 -0.39
CA SER A 17 -2.67 3.56 1.03
C SER A 17 -2.57 2.05 1.31
N LEU A 18 -3.53 1.26 0.80
CA LEU A 18 -3.55 -0.19 0.96
C LEU A 18 -2.36 -0.86 0.27
N ILE A 19 -2.02 -0.43 -0.95
CA ILE A 19 -0.85 -0.95 -1.68
C ILE A 19 0.45 -0.59 -0.93
N GLY A 20 0.56 0.63 -0.41
CA GLY A 20 1.71 1.06 0.38
C GLY A 20 1.90 0.17 1.62
N PHE A 21 0.83 -0.12 2.34
CA PHE A 21 0.85 -1.02 3.49
C PHE A 21 1.30 -2.45 3.08
N GLN A 22 0.71 -3.01 2.02
CA GLN A 22 1.08 -4.32 1.50
C GLN A 22 2.56 -4.40 1.09
N LEU A 23 3.09 -3.34 0.48
CA LEU A 23 4.51 -3.27 0.10
C LEU A 23 5.42 -3.26 1.33
N THR A 24 5.05 -2.54 2.39
CA THR A 24 5.82 -2.54 3.63
C THR A 24 5.83 -3.90 4.30
N GLU A 25 4.70 -4.61 4.32
CA GLU A 25 4.62 -5.97 4.87
C GLU A 25 5.45 -6.96 4.05
N ILE A 26 5.40 -6.89 2.72
CA ILE A 26 6.21 -7.75 1.84
C ILE A 26 7.70 -7.47 2.06
N PHE A 27 8.09 -6.20 2.17
CA PHE A 27 9.47 -5.83 2.44
C PHE A 27 9.94 -6.34 3.80
N GLN A 28 9.10 -6.23 4.82
CA GLN A 28 9.41 -6.71 6.15
C GLN A 28 9.49 -8.23 6.21
N ALA A 29 8.54 -8.95 5.59
CA ALA A 29 8.57 -10.40 5.46
C ALA A 29 9.82 -10.88 4.70
N TYR A 30 10.21 -10.18 3.62
CA TYR A 30 11.45 -10.46 2.91
C TYR A 30 12.67 -10.23 3.81
N SER A 31 12.73 -9.11 4.53
CA SER A 31 13.80 -8.82 5.47
C SER A 31 13.88 -9.89 6.58
N ASP A 32 12.75 -10.31 7.14
CA ASP A 32 12.72 -11.36 8.16
C ASP A 32 13.20 -12.71 7.60
N MET A 33 12.80 -13.08 6.38
CA MET A 33 13.21 -14.35 5.76
C MET A 33 14.70 -14.40 5.39
N PHE A 34 15.29 -13.28 4.98
CA PHE A 34 16.66 -13.27 4.42
C PHE A 34 17.71 -12.64 5.34
N LEU A 35 17.33 -11.65 6.15
CA LEU A 35 18.25 -10.91 7.03
C LEU A 35 18.10 -11.33 8.50
N ASN A 36 16.90 -11.75 8.93
CA ASN A 36 16.66 -12.21 10.29
C ASN A 36 16.76 -13.75 10.40
N LYS A 37 17.94 -14.28 10.06
CA LYS A 37 18.28 -15.71 10.24
C LYS A 37 18.99 -15.92 11.57
N ASN A 38 18.32 -15.59 12.68
CA ASN A 38 18.79 -15.88 14.04
C ASN A 38 17.65 -16.34 14.93
#